data_AF-A0A534CC15-F1
#
_entry.id   AF-A0A534CC15-F1
#
_cell.length_a   1.000
_cell.length_b   1.000
_cell.length_c   1.000
_cell.angle_alpha   90.00
_cell.angle_beta   90.00
_cell.angle_gamma   90.00
#
_symmetry.space_group_name_H-M   'P 1'
#
loop_
_entity.id
_entity.type
_entity.pdbx_description
1 polymer ?
#
loop_
_entity_poly.entity_id
_entity_poly.type
_entity_poly.pdbx_seq_one_letter_code
_entity_poly.pdbx_strand_id
1 'polypeptide(L)'
;MTRFIAAIGGTSWGKVSAQYYQSNYNGTYTNVGNPAHELAGVWYDSTSPIHDNLSPLELAQEAARGVLHFGIADLTNAQLVVATPQKFNEAGFNQNSYCAWHDFTTPLSYPGVTPGMAFVNMPYVLNAGGGCGMDFVNPAPAGDLDGVTIVLGHEIAETLTDPGAESSAGLVQYGAWFDYQGWEIGDKCAWVGDGLQVPGAPFNMIGNDGAAYPVQTLWSNSSLNGLGYCSGGL
;
A
#
# COMPACT_ATOMS: atom_id res chain seq x y z
N MET A 1 12.35 2.72 -2.30
CA MET A 1 11.49 2.20 -1.22
C MET A 1 11.67 2.94 0.09
N THR A 2 12.69 2.67 0.91
CA THR A 2 12.84 3.27 2.26
C THR A 2 12.73 4.80 2.29
N ARG A 3 13.42 5.47 1.38
CA ARG A 3 13.40 6.93 1.27
C ARG A 3 12.00 7.47 0.97
N PHE A 4 11.24 6.77 0.11
CA PHE A 4 9.86 7.10 -0.20
C PHE A 4 8.99 6.96 1.06
N ILE A 5 8.98 5.81 1.73
CA ILE A 5 8.17 5.59 2.96
C ILE A 5 8.48 6.66 4.03
N ALA A 6 9.74 7.01 4.22
CA ALA A 6 10.13 8.08 5.14
C ALA A 6 9.58 9.47 4.74
N ALA A 7 9.31 9.67 3.45
CA ALA A 7 8.93 10.95 2.86
C ALA A 7 7.43 11.09 2.52
N ILE A 8 6.64 10.01 2.55
CA ILE A 8 5.22 10.06 2.14
C ILE A 8 4.35 10.83 3.13
N GLY A 9 4.70 10.75 4.41
CA GLY A 9 3.92 11.33 5.48
C GLY A 9 3.99 12.86 5.52
N GLY A 10 2.91 13.50 5.95
CA GLY A 10 2.75 14.96 5.99
C GLY A 10 2.60 15.62 4.61
N THR A 11 2.56 14.85 3.53
CA THR A 11 2.42 15.36 2.16
C THR A 11 0.96 15.71 1.84
N SER A 12 0.74 16.55 0.81
CA SER A 12 -0.61 16.79 0.28
C SER A 12 -1.25 15.52 -0.26
N TRP A 13 -0.45 14.62 -0.83
CA TRP A 13 -0.89 13.33 -1.35
C TRP A 13 -1.43 12.43 -0.23
N GLY A 14 -0.68 12.28 0.88
CA GLY A 14 -1.14 11.52 2.05
C GLY A 14 -2.39 12.09 2.75
N LYS A 15 -2.68 13.39 2.57
CA LYS A 15 -3.94 13.98 3.06
C LYS A 15 -5.18 13.42 2.36
N VAL A 16 -5.04 12.81 1.18
CA VAL A 16 -6.18 12.16 0.51
C VAL A 16 -6.70 11.02 1.38
N SER A 17 -5.83 10.15 1.88
CA SER A 17 -6.17 9.08 2.83
C SER A 17 -6.70 9.62 4.16
N ALA A 18 -6.23 10.79 4.63
CA ALA A 18 -6.71 11.41 5.86
C ALA A 18 -8.19 11.87 5.82
N GLN A 19 -8.86 11.85 4.66
CA GLN A 19 -10.30 12.07 4.55
C GLN A 19 -11.12 10.89 5.10
N TYR A 20 -10.53 9.70 5.11
CA TYR A 20 -11.14 8.47 5.56
C TYR A 20 -11.05 8.34 7.06
N TYR A 21 -12.01 7.63 7.65
CA TYR A 21 -12.13 7.52 9.09
C TYR A 21 -12.79 6.21 9.52
N GLN A 22 -12.42 5.75 10.71
CA GLN A 22 -13.17 4.75 11.44
C GLN A 22 -14.30 5.44 12.23
N SER A 23 -15.52 4.91 12.11
CA SER A 23 -16.65 5.27 12.96
C SER A 23 -16.75 4.27 14.12
N ASN A 24 -16.76 4.76 15.36
CA ASN A 24 -17.15 3.92 16.49
C ASN A 24 -18.68 3.92 16.66
N TYR A 25 -19.22 2.89 17.34
CA TYR A 25 -20.66 2.73 17.58
C TYR A 25 -21.31 3.94 18.29
N ASN A 26 -20.51 4.79 18.94
CA ASN A 26 -20.97 5.97 19.66
C ASN A 26 -20.95 7.26 18.81
N GLY A 27 -20.72 7.16 17.49
CA GLY A 27 -20.72 8.29 16.56
C GLY A 27 -19.48 9.19 16.67
N THR A 28 -18.39 8.69 17.26
CA THR A 28 -17.08 9.35 17.19
C THR A 28 -16.33 8.84 15.97
N TYR A 29 -15.72 9.77 15.25
CA TYR A 29 -14.90 9.48 14.08
C TYR A 29 -13.43 9.67 14.41
N THR A 30 -12.60 8.72 13.99
CA THR A 30 -11.14 8.84 14.03
C THR A 30 -10.62 8.74 12.61
N ASN A 31 -10.11 9.85 12.09
CA ASN A 31 -9.53 9.89 10.75
C ASN A 31 -8.19 9.17 10.70
N VAL A 32 -7.88 8.64 9.53
CA VAL A 32 -6.54 8.17 9.18
C VAL A 32 -5.54 9.31 9.37
N GLY A 33 -4.38 9.00 9.94
CA GLY A 33 -3.30 9.96 10.14
C GLY A 33 -2.54 10.31 8.85
N ASN A 34 -1.78 11.40 8.89
CA ASN A 34 -0.77 11.72 7.89
C ASN A 34 0.45 12.41 8.56
N PRO A 35 1.10 11.76 9.54
CA PRO A 35 2.24 12.35 10.25
C PRO A 35 3.50 12.39 9.36
N ALA A 36 4.40 13.36 9.54
CA ALA A 36 5.60 13.48 8.70
C ALA A 36 6.65 12.35 8.87
N HIS A 37 6.50 11.48 9.87
CA HIS A 37 7.53 10.49 10.23
C HIS A 37 6.93 9.08 10.33
N GLU A 38 6.44 8.56 9.21
CA GLU A 38 5.74 7.26 9.16
C GLU A 38 6.69 6.05 9.17
N LEU A 39 7.94 6.19 8.69
CA LEU A 39 8.91 5.10 8.74
C LEU A 39 9.45 4.90 10.17
N ALA A 40 9.00 3.84 10.84
CA ALA A 40 9.45 3.49 12.19
C ALA A 40 10.75 2.67 12.22
N GLY A 41 11.02 1.84 11.20
CA GLY A 41 12.18 0.97 11.17
C GLY A 41 12.35 0.22 9.85
N VAL A 42 13.56 -0.28 9.61
CA VAL A 42 13.89 -1.14 8.46
C VAL A 42 14.71 -2.30 8.97
N TRP A 43 14.36 -3.50 8.52
CA TRP A 43 15.08 -4.71 8.86
C TRP A 43 15.35 -5.50 7.58
N TYR A 44 16.62 -5.86 7.40
CA TYR A 44 17.01 -6.84 6.41
C TYR A 44 17.06 -8.20 7.10
N ASP A 45 16.03 -9.01 6.89
CA ASP A 45 16.00 -10.39 7.39
C ASP A 45 16.65 -11.33 6.38
N SER A 46 17.71 -11.99 6.80
CA SER A 46 18.38 -13.06 6.06
C SER A 46 18.52 -14.34 6.89
N THR A 47 17.69 -14.49 7.92
CA THR A 47 17.77 -15.61 8.87
C THR A 47 17.13 -16.89 8.34
N SER A 48 16.10 -16.76 7.50
CA SER A 48 15.40 -17.88 6.88
C SER A 48 15.69 -17.94 5.38
N PRO A 49 16.02 -19.13 4.82
CA PRO A 49 16.10 -19.28 3.37
C PRO A 49 14.76 -18.91 2.72
N ILE A 50 14.80 -18.03 1.74
CA ILE A 50 13.64 -17.63 0.93
C ILE A 50 13.61 -18.46 -0.36
N HIS A 51 12.41 -18.66 -0.91
CA HIS A 51 12.21 -19.28 -2.22
C HIS A 51 11.27 -18.41 -3.07
N ASP A 52 11.23 -18.73 -4.36
CA ASP A 52 10.26 -18.13 -5.27
C ASP A 52 8.89 -18.80 -5.12
N ASN A 53 7.82 -18.13 -5.55
CA ASN A 53 6.44 -18.53 -5.32
C ASN A 53 6.09 -18.64 -3.83
N LEU A 54 6.44 -17.60 -3.06
CA LEU A 54 5.98 -17.48 -1.68
C LEU A 54 4.45 -17.52 -1.62
N SER A 55 3.93 -18.14 -0.57
CA SER A 55 2.51 -18.12 -0.24
C SER A 55 2.15 -16.90 0.62
N PRO A 56 0.87 -16.47 0.64
CA PRO A 56 0.41 -15.43 1.55
C PRO A 56 0.72 -15.74 3.02
N LEU A 57 0.65 -17.02 3.43
CA LEU A 57 0.95 -17.44 4.80
C LEU A 57 2.43 -17.20 5.17
N GLU A 58 3.36 -17.46 4.27
CA GLU A 58 4.80 -17.22 4.51
C GLU A 58 5.10 -15.73 4.65
N LEU A 59 4.44 -14.89 3.84
CA LEU A 59 4.56 -13.43 3.93
C LEU A 59 3.96 -12.89 5.24
N ALA A 60 2.81 -13.40 5.67
CA ALA A 60 2.24 -13.04 6.95
C ALA A 60 3.12 -13.50 8.14
N GLN A 61 3.78 -14.65 8.03
CA GLN A 61 4.76 -15.11 9.01
C GLN A 61 6.00 -14.20 9.06
N GLU A 62 6.47 -13.71 7.90
CA GLU A 62 7.54 -12.70 7.81
C GLU A 62 7.14 -11.41 8.53
N ALA A 63 5.95 -10.88 8.24
CA ALA A 63 5.41 -9.71 8.92
C ALA A 63 5.33 -9.93 10.44
N ALA A 64 4.88 -11.11 10.90
CA ALA A 64 4.86 -11.42 12.33
C ALA A 64 6.26 -11.47 12.95
N ARG A 65 7.30 -11.90 12.22
CA ARG A 65 8.70 -11.76 12.68
C ARG A 65 9.09 -10.28 12.78
N GLY A 66 8.68 -9.46 11.82
CA GLY A 66 8.86 -8.00 11.86
C GLY A 66 8.25 -7.37 13.11
N VAL A 67 7.02 -7.73 13.47
CA VAL A 67 6.35 -7.27 14.70
C VAL A 67 7.21 -7.55 15.93
N LEU A 68 7.74 -8.78 16.05
CA LEU A 68 8.61 -9.16 17.16
C LEU A 68 9.95 -8.42 17.12
N HIS A 69 10.55 -8.29 15.93
CA HIS A 69 11.84 -7.63 15.75
C HIS A 69 11.80 -6.15 16.15
N PHE A 70 10.78 -5.42 15.69
CA PHE A 70 10.61 -4.00 16.00
C PHE A 70 9.97 -3.73 17.36
N GLY A 71 9.46 -4.77 18.04
CA GLY A 71 8.75 -4.63 19.32
C GLY A 71 7.43 -3.88 19.20
N ILE A 72 6.69 -4.11 18.11
CA ILE A 72 5.41 -3.43 17.85
C ILE A 72 4.36 -3.93 18.84
N ALA A 73 3.94 -3.06 19.75
CA ALA A 73 2.92 -3.37 20.76
C ALA A 73 1.50 -2.96 20.34
N ASP A 74 1.37 -1.93 19.51
CA ASP A 74 0.10 -1.45 18.97
C ASP A 74 0.01 -1.80 17.47
N LEU A 75 -0.69 -2.90 17.17
CA LEU A 75 -0.91 -3.34 15.80
C LEU A 75 -1.99 -2.53 15.07
N THR A 76 -2.79 -1.75 15.80
CA THR A 76 -3.87 -0.94 15.20
C THR A 76 -3.37 0.33 14.55
N ASN A 77 -2.19 0.81 14.97
CA ASN A 77 -1.51 1.97 14.40
C ASN A 77 -0.17 1.58 13.75
N ALA A 78 -0.10 0.37 13.21
CA ALA A 78 1.08 -0.14 12.53
C ALA A 78 0.70 -0.88 11.25
N GLN A 79 1.53 -0.71 10.23
CA GLN A 79 1.52 -1.52 9.02
C GLN A 79 2.93 -2.02 8.75
N LEU A 80 3.06 -3.24 8.21
CA LEU A 80 4.35 -3.80 7.86
C LEU A 80 4.46 -3.99 6.35
N VAL A 81 5.54 -3.53 5.76
CA VAL A 81 5.85 -3.79 4.34
C VAL A 81 6.86 -4.93 4.28
N VAL A 82 6.45 -6.06 3.71
CA VAL A 82 7.31 -7.21 3.41
C VAL A 82 7.78 -7.09 1.97
N ALA A 83 9.01 -6.61 1.79
CA ALA A 83 9.61 -6.47 0.47
C ALA A 83 10.47 -7.69 0.11
N THR A 84 10.18 -8.34 -1.03
CA THR A 84 10.94 -9.50 -1.46
C THR A 84 12.03 -9.14 -2.47
N PRO A 85 13.19 -9.85 -2.45
CA PRO A 85 14.28 -9.58 -3.37
C PRO A 85 13.98 -10.11 -4.77
N GLN A 86 14.78 -9.67 -5.75
CA GLN A 86 14.67 -10.12 -7.13
C GLN A 86 14.66 -11.66 -7.23
N LYS A 87 13.66 -12.19 -7.95
CA LYS A 87 13.45 -13.63 -8.23
C LYS A 87 12.91 -14.48 -7.07
N PHE A 88 12.47 -13.86 -5.99
CA PHE A 88 11.88 -14.56 -4.84
C PHE A 88 10.50 -13.99 -4.51
N ASN A 89 9.66 -13.91 -5.55
CA ASN A 89 8.38 -13.24 -5.47
C ASN A 89 7.29 -14.19 -4.97
N GLU A 90 6.12 -13.62 -4.70
CA GLU A 90 4.88 -14.35 -4.45
C GLU A 90 4.31 -14.94 -5.77
N ALA A 91 3.56 -16.04 -5.67
CA ALA A 91 3.12 -16.83 -6.82
C ALA A 91 2.16 -16.08 -7.76
N GLY A 92 1.26 -15.25 -7.25
CA GLY A 92 0.34 -14.41 -8.03
C GLY A 92 1.06 -13.32 -8.81
N PHE A 93 2.06 -12.68 -8.21
CA PHE A 93 2.93 -11.73 -8.92
C PHE A 93 3.63 -12.41 -10.11
N ASN A 94 4.19 -13.61 -9.92
CA ASN A 94 4.84 -14.36 -10.99
C ASN A 94 3.89 -14.76 -12.14
N GLN A 95 2.57 -14.79 -11.87
CA GLN A 95 1.52 -15.05 -12.85
C GLN A 95 0.94 -13.76 -13.47
N ASN A 96 1.51 -12.59 -13.16
CA ASN A 96 1.02 -11.27 -13.57
C ASN A 96 -0.43 -11.00 -13.12
N SER A 97 -0.85 -11.53 -11.98
CA SER A 97 -2.20 -11.28 -11.45
C SER A 97 -2.35 -9.88 -10.85
N TYR A 98 -1.28 -9.34 -10.28
CA TYR A 98 -1.20 -8.03 -9.63
C TYR A 98 0.28 -7.65 -9.43
N CYS A 99 0.52 -6.40 -9.00
CA CYS A 99 1.86 -5.88 -8.74
C CYS A 99 2.29 -5.99 -7.27
N ALA A 100 1.33 -5.86 -6.37
CA ALA A 100 1.45 -6.03 -4.93
C ALA A 100 0.05 -6.30 -4.36
N TRP A 101 -0.05 -6.44 -3.05
CA TRP A 101 -1.31 -6.48 -2.31
C TRP A 101 -1.04 -6.22 -0.83
N HIS A 102 -2.09 -5.92 -0.08
CA HIS A 102 -2.07 -5.90 1.37
C HIS A 102 -3.18 -6.78 1.94
N ASP A 103 -3.05 -7.17 3.21
CA ASP A 103 -4.07 -7.97 3.90
C ASP A 103 -3.95 -7.82 5.42
N PHE A 104 -4.93 -8.37 6.12
CA PHE A 104 -5.05 -8.38 7.56
C PHE A 104 -5.05 -9.80 8.13
N THR A 105 -4.21 -10.02 9.12
CA THR A 105 -4.10 -11.35 9.70
C THR A 105 -5.33 -11.70 10.56
N THR A 106 -6.03 -12.75 10.15
CA THR A 106 -7.11 -13.37 10.95
C THR A 106 -6.73 -14.81 11.29
N PRO A 107 -7.25 -15.37 12.40
CA PRO A 107 -6.99 -16.78 12.74
C PRO A 107 -7.46 -17.78 11.68
N LEU A 108 -8.43 -17.40 10.84
CA LEU A 108 -8.98 -18.27 9.78
C LEU A 108 -8.12 -18.21 8.51
N SER A 109 -7.77 -17.01 8.05
CA SER A 109 -6.99 -16.81 6.82
C SER A 109 -5.51 -17.10 7.04
N TYR A 110 -4.99 -16.83 8.24
CA TYR A 110 -3.58 -16.94 8.59
C TYR A 110 -3.38 -17.75 9.89
N PRO A 111 -3.64 -19.08 9.84
CA PRO A 111 -3.55 -19.92 11.03
C PRO A 111 -2.13 -19.94 11.60
N GLY A 112 -2.01 -19.67 12.91
CA GLY A 112 -0.73 -19.67 13.63
C GLY A 112 0.07 -18.37 13.52
N VAL A 113 -0.45 -17.36 12.81
CA VAL A 113 0.13 -16.01 12.75
C VAL A 113 -0.59 -15.11 13.76
N THR A 114 0.13 -14.14 14.35
CA THR A 114 -0.46 -13.12 15.22
C THR A 114 -1.61 -12.42 14.50
N PRO A 115 -2.85 -12.48 15.00
CA PRO A 115 -3.99 -11.82 14.38
C PRO A 115 -3.98 -10.32 14.66
N GLY A 116 -4.66 -9.54 13.82
CA GLY A 116 -4.82 -8.10 14.04
C GLY A 116 -3.75 -7.24 13.37
N MET A 117 -2.91 -7.81 12.53
CA MET A 117 -1.79 -7.13 11.87
C MET A 117 -2.13 -6.86 10.42
N ALA A 118 -2.01 -5.59 10.00
CA ALA A 118 -2.06 -5.19 8.62
C ALA A 118 -0.65 -5.25 7.99
N PHE A 119 -0.54 -5.81 6.79
CA PHE A 119 0.74 -5.90 6.10
C PHE A 119 0.59 -5.81 4.59
N VAL A 120 1.62 -5.28 3.94
CA VAL A 120 1.77 -5.17 2.49
C VAL A 120 2.78 -6.22 2.04
N ASN A 121 2.42 -7.03 1.05
CA ASN A 121 3.39 -7.78 0.25
C ASN A 121 3.85 -6.90 -0.91
N MET A 122 5.15 -6.60 -0.96
CA MET A 122 5.76 -5.80 -2.02
C MET A 122 6.81 -6.63 -2.79
N PRO A 123 6.41 -7.32 -3.88
CA PRO A 123 7.33 -8.03 -4.77
C PRO A 123 8.40 -7.12 -5.38
N TYR A 124 9.42 -7.73 -5.99
CA TYR A 124 10.38 -6.99 -6.81
C TYR A 124 9.74 -6.58 -8.15
N VAL A 125 8.94 -5.50 -8.12
CA VAL A 125 8.10 -5.04 -9.24
C VAL A 125 8.84 -4.78 -10.55
N LEU A 126 10.16 -4.55 -10.50
CA LEU A 126 10.97 -4.39 -11.71
C LEU A 126 11.01 -5.65 -12.58
N ASN A 127 10.70 -6.83 -12.01
CA ASN A 127 10.57 -8.07 -12.78
C ASN A 127 9.35 -8.04 -13.74
N ALA A 128 8.34 -7.20 -13.47
CA ALA A 128 7.15 -7.04 -14.31
C ALA A 128 7.27 -5.88 -15.31
N GLY A 129 8.32 -5.06 -15.21
CA GLY A 129 8.57 -3.93 -16.11
C GLY A 129 7.37 -2.98 -16.20
N GLY A 130 6.97 -2.61 -17.42
CA GLY A 130 5.86 -1.68 -17.66
C GLY A 130 4.51 -2.18 -17.11
N GLY A 131 4.33 -3.49 -16.94
CA GLY A 131 3.12 -4.06 -16.34
C GLY A 131 2.91 -3.66 -14.88
N CYS A 132 3.97 -3.22 -14.21
CA CYS A 132 3.92 -2.64 -12.86
C CYS A 132 4.50 -1.24 -12.81
N GLY A 133 4.32 -0.46 -13.87
CA GLY A 133 4.52 1.00 -13.84
C GLY A 133 5.95 1.47 -14.11
N MET A 134 6.84 0.62 -14.63
CA MET A 134 8.12 1.09 -15.16
C MET A 134 7.88 2.13 -16.28
N ASP A 135 8.59 3.25 -16.20
CA ASP A 135 8.51 4.39 -17.12
C ASP A 135 7.14 5.06 -17.25
N PHE A 136 6.25 4.89 -16.27
CA PHE A 136 4.86 5.35 -16.37
C PHE A 136 4.70 6.87 -16.19
N VAL A 137 5.50 7.48 -15.30
CA VAL A 137 5.47 8.92 -15.00
C VAL A 137 6.68 9.63 -15.59
N ASN A 138 7.85 9.01 -15.46
CA ASN A 138 9.13 9.54 -15.89
C ASN A 138 9.67 8.72 -17.06
N PRO A 139 10.35 9.34 -18.03
CA PRO A 139 11.04 8.59 -19.07
C PRO A 139 12.28 7.89 -18.52
N ALA A 140 12.66 6.78 -19.16
CA ALA A 140 13.93 6.11 -18.92
C ALA A 140 15.13 7.08 -19.03
N PRO A 141 16.18 6.92 -18.20
CA PRO A 141 16.36 5.86 -17.21
C PRO A 141 15.79 6.20 -15.82
N ALA A 142 15.23 7.40 -15.64
CA ALA A 142 14.67 7.80 -14.34
C ALA A 142 13.40 7.01 -14.00
N GLY A 143 12.63 6.68 -15.05
CA GLY A 143 11.38 5.92 -14.98
C GLY A 143 11.53 4.43 -14.67
N ASP A 144 12.74 3.86 -14.78
CA ASP A 144 13.00 2.45 -14.49
C ASP A 144 12.49 2.03 -13.10
N LEU A 145 12.40 2.97 -12.15
CA LEU A 145 11.96 2.73 -10.78
C LEU A 145 10.55 3.27 -10.45
N ASP A 146 9.82 3.80 -11.42
CA ASP A 146 8.51 4.44 -11.19
C ASP A 146 7.54 3.51 -10.45
N GLY A 147 7.47 2.25 -10.91
CA GLY A 147 6.65 1.21 -10.31
C GLY A 147 6.89 0.97 -8.82
N VAL A 148 8.11 1.22 -8.33
CA VAL A 148 8.47 0.97 -6.93
C VAL A 148 7.67 1.87 -5.98
N THR A 149 7.41 3.12 -6.35
CA THR A 149 6.67 4.06 -5.49
C THR A 149 5.21 4.22 -5.91
N ILE A 150 4.86 3.96 -7.17
CA ILE A 150 3.46 3.88 -7.62
C ILE A 150 2.75 2.73 -6.91
N VAL A 151 3.28 1.51 -7.04
CA VAL A 151 2.66 0.30 -6.49
C VAL A 151 2.74 0.30 -4.96
N LEU A 152 3.89 0.64 -4.37
CA LEU A 152 3.99 0.68 -2.91
C LEU A 152 3.13 1.79 -2.29
N GLY A 153 3.03 2.94 -2.95
CA GLY A 153 2.17 4.03 -2.50
C GLY A 153 0.70 3.62 -2.50
N HIS A 154 0.25 2.96 -3.57
CA HIS A 154 -1.08 2.37 -3.68
C HIS A 154 -1.39 1.49 -2.46
N GLU A 155 -0.59 0.45 -2.22
CA GLU A 155 -0.84 -0.49 -1.12
C GLU A 155 -0.77 0.16 0.26
N ILE A 156 0.17 1.07 0.50
CA ILE A 156 0.24 1.80 1.76
C ILE A 156 -1.02 2.62 1.97
N ALA A 157 -1.46 3.36 0.96
CA ALA A 157 -2.61 4.23 1.09
C ALA A 157 -3.89 3.44 1.36
N GLU A 158 -4.05 2.29 0.70
CA GLU A 158 -5.19 1.40 0.91
C GLU A 158 -5.13 0.71 2.26
N THR A 159 -3.99 0.17 2.67
CA THR A 159 -3.83 -0.42 4.02
C THR A 159 -4.23 0.56 5.13
N LEU A 160 -3.99 1.87 4.95
CA LEU A 160 -4.40 2.89 5.91
C LEU A 160 -5.92 3.11 5.96
N THR A 161 -6.61 3.05 4.82
CA THR A 161 -8.06 3.31 4.70
C THR A 161 -8.92 2.06 4.81
N ASP A 162 -8.30 0.92 4.54
CA ASP A 162 -8.87 -0.41 4.51
C ASP A 162 -7.80 -1.46 4.89
N PRO A 163 -7.45 -1.61 6.18
CA PRO A 163 -6.40 -2.54 6.59
C PRO A 163 -6.68 -4.00 6.20
N GLY A 164 -7.95 -4.35 6.02
CA GLY A 164 -8.42 -5.71 5.76
C GLY A 164 -8.64 -6.05 4.31
N ALA A 165 -8.42 -5.13 3.37
CA ALA A 165 -8.81 -5.28 1.97
C ALA A 165 -10.27 -5.81 1.84
N GLU A 166 -10.61 -6.52 0.77
CA GLU A 166 -11.90 -7.21 0.67
C GLU A 166 -11.96 -8.52 1.48
N SER A 167 -11.02 -8.75 2.41
CA SER A 167 -10.92 -10.01 3.13
C SER A 167 -12.13 -10.24 4.05
N SER A 168 -12.53 -11.51 4.11
CA SER A 168 -13.57 -11.97 5.01
C SER A 168 -13.14 -13.27 5.70
N ALA A 169 -13.45 -13.37 6.99
CA ALA A 169 -13.32 -14.62 7.73
C ALA A 169 -14.69 -15.11 8.18
N GLY A 170 -15.19 -16.13 7.50
CA GLY A 170 -16.55 -16.63 7.71
C GLY A 170 -17.60 -15.59 7.29
N LEU A 171 -18.35 -15.07 8.25
CA LEU A 171 -19.37 -14.04 8.01
C LEU A 171 -18.92 -12.61 8.40
N VAL A 172 -17.66 -12.46 8.79
CA VAL A 172 -17.10 -11.16 9.20
C VAL A 172 -16.25 -10.62 8.06
N GLN A 173 -16.59 -9.42 7.58
CA GLN A 173 -15.77 -8.64 6.66
C GLN A 173 -14.77 -7.82 7.49
N TYR A 174 -13.49 -7.89 7.12
CA TYR A 174 -12.42 -7.12 7.75
C TYR A 174 -12.08 -5.86 6.95
N GLY A 175 -12.57 -5.79 5.72
CA GLY A 175 -12.52 -4.58 4.91
C GLY A 175 -13.20 -3.37 5.54
N ALA A 176 -12.74 -2.19 5.17
CA ALA A 176 -13.27 -0.92 5.62
C ALA A 176 -13.76 -0.06 4.45
N TRP A 177 -12.88 0.60 3.70
CA TRP A 177 -13.31 1.47 2.60
C TRP A 177 -12.95 0.89 1.23
N PHE A 178 -14.00 0.49 0.52
CA PHE A 178 -14.01 0.21 -0.92
C PHE A 178 -15.37 0.68 -1.48
N ASP A 179 -15.45 0.89 -2.78
CA ASP A 179 -16.70 1.28 -3.43
C ASP A 179 -17.65 0.09 -3.72
N TYR A 180 -18.80 0.35 -4.32
CA TYR A 180 -19.78 -0.72 -4.59
C TYR A 180 -19.29 -1.80 -5.57
N GLN A 181 -18.20 -1.55 -6.29
CA GLN A 181 -17.56 -2.51 -7.20
C GLN A 181 -16.41 -3.26 -6.53
N GLY A 182 -16.08 -2.93 -5.27
CA GLY A 182 -14.92 -3.48 -4.57
C GLY A 182 -13.61 -2.79 -4.95
N TRP A 183 -13.64 -1.52 -5.36
CA TRP A 183 -12.41 -0.77 -5.62
C TRP A 183 -12.07 0.15 -4.45
N GLU A 184 -10.85 0.04 -3.95
CA GLU A 184 -10.29 0.88 -2.91
C GLU A 184 -9.76 2.22 -3.46
N ILE A 185 -9.11 3.01 -2.60
CA ILE A 185 -8.73 4.39 -2.98
C ILE A 185 -7.65 4.45 -4.04
N GLY A 186 -6.74 3.48 -4.07
CA GLY A 186 -5.70 3.32 -5.06
C GLY A 186 -6.28 2.71 -6.32
N ASP A 187 -7.00 1.61 -6.23
CA ASP A 187 -7.66 0.91 -7.33
C ASP A 187 -8.43 1.83 -8.27
N LYS A 188 -9.28 2.69 -7.72
CA LYS A 188 -10.10 3.63 -8.51
C LYS A 188 -9.28 4.60 -9.35
N CYS A 189 -8.01 4.74 -9.02
CA CYS A 189 -7.06 5.64 -9.66
C CYS A 189 -5.84 4.93 -10.24
N ALA A 190 -5.87 3.59 -10.28
CA ALA A 190 -4.83 2.80 -10.90
C ALA A 190 -4.78 3.09 -12.40
N TRP A 191 -3.56 3.33 -12.90
CA TRP A 191 -3.27 3.48 -14.33
C TRP A 191 -4.11 4.53 -15.07
N VAL A 192 -4.63 5.55 -14.37
CA VAL A 192 -5.42 6.62 -15.00
C VAL A 192 -4.62 7.29 -16.11
N GLY A 193 -5.24 7.39 -17.28
CA GLY A 193 -4.62 7.95 -18.47
C GLY A 193 -3.72 6.99 -19.24
N ASP A 194 -3.40 5.81 -18.70
CA ASP A 194 -2.57 4.78 -19.35
C ASP A 194 -1.28 5.38 -19.99
N GLY A 195 -0.52 6.13 -19.18
CA GLY A 195 0.69 6.85 -19.60
C GLY A 195 0.44 8.23 -20.21
N LEU A 196 -0.81 8.65 -20.37
CA LEU A 196 -1.18 10.00 -20.81
C LEU A 196 -1.42 10.93 -19.62
N GLN A 197 -0.96 12.17 -19.75
CA GLN A 197 -1.21 13.22 -18.77
C GLN A 197 -2.63 13.79 -18.92
N VAL A 198 -3.56 13.21 -18.16
CA VAL A 198 -4.97 13.62 -18.04
C VAL A 198 -5.29 13.97 -16.58
N PRO A 199 -6.42 14.64 -16.28
CA PRO A 199 -6.85 14.82 -14.89
C PRO A 199 -6.89 13.49 -14.14
N GLY A 200 -6.26 13.41 -12.97
CA GLY A 200 -6.15 12.17 -12.19
C GLY A 200 -5.05 11.21 -12.64
N ALA A 201 -4.23 11.55 -13.64
CA ALA A 201 -3.11 10.71 -14.03
C ALA A 201 -2.00 10.69 -12.94
N PRO A 202 -1.23 9.59 -12.85
CA PRO A 202 -0.02 9.52 -12.04
C PRO A 202 0.96 10.66 -12.30
N PHE A 203 1.65 11.09 -11.24
CA PHE A 203 2.48 12.28 -11.24
C PHE A 203 3.65 12.13 -10.24
N ASN A 204 4.59 13.07 -10.28
CA ASN A 204 5.65 13.16 -9.28
C ASN A 204 5.16 13.97 -8.07
N MET A 205 4.83 13.31 -6.97
CA MET A 205 4.56 13.98 -5.71
C MET A 205 5.86 14.52 -5.10
N ILE A 206 5.77 15.62 -4.35
CA ILE A 206 6.89 16.12 -3.55
C ILE A 206 6.76 15.56 -2.13
N GLY A 207 7.69 14.69 -1.76
CA GLY A 207 7.80 14.13 -0.42
C GLY A 207 8.21 15.20 0.61
N ASN A 208 8.06 14.89 1.89
CA ASN A 208 8.46 15.80 2.97
C ASN A 208 9.98 16.08 3.03
N ASP A 209 10.78 15.27 2.34
CA ASP A 209 12.23 15.46 2.15
C ASP A 209 12.55 16.38 0.96
N GLY A 210 11.53 16.91 0.28
CA GLY A 210 11.63 17.78 -0.88
C GLY A 210 11.94 17.06 -2.19
N ALA A 211 12.01 15.72 -2.19
CA ALA A 211 12.27 14.94 -3.40
C ALA A 211 10.99 14.58 -4.14
N ALA A 212 11.14 14.35 -5.45
CA ALA A 212 10.07 13.89 -6.31
C ALA A 212 9.95 12.36 -6.26
N TYR A 213 8.73 11.86 -6.10
CA TYR A 213 8.41 10.43 -6.15
C TYR A 213 7.23 10.20 -7.10
N PRO A 214 7.37 9.30 -8.09
CA PRO A 214 6.27 8.95 -8.98
C PRO A 214 5.23 8.14 -8.18
N VAL A 215 4.00 8.64 -8.14
CA VAL A 215 2.87 7.99 -7.49
C VAL A 215 1.66 8.08 -8.40
N GLN A 216 0.76 7.11 -8.28
CA GLN A 216 -0.60 7.34 -8.76
C GLN A 216 -1.33 8.32 -7.85
N THR A 217 -2.36 8.97 -8.37
CA THR A 217 -3.31 9.69 -7.53
C THR A 217 -4.15 8.71 -6.69
N LEU A 218 -4.83 9.23 -5.67
CA LEU A 218 -5.76 8.48 -4.84
C LEU A 218 -7.18 9.03 -4.98
N TRP A 219 -8.19 8.20 -4.75
CA TRP A 219 -9.57 8.63 -4.76
C TRP A 219 -9.82 9.61 -3.60
N SER A 220 -10.21 10.84 -3.94
CA SER A 220 -10.48 11.89 -2.97
C SER A 220 -11.96 12.24 -2.95
N ASN A 221 -12.59 12.12 -1.79
CA ASN A 221 -14.00 12.46 -1.59
C ASN A 221 -14.29 13.96 -1.80
N SER A 222 -13.33 14.84 -1.54
CA SER A 222 -13.49 16.29 -1.71
C SER A 222 -13.31 16.78 -3.15
N SER A 223 -12.70 15.97 -4.02
CA SER A 223 -12.51 16.33 -5.43
C SER A 223 -13.84 16.55 -6.16
N LEU A 224 -13.80 17.38 -7.20
CA LEU A 224 -14.97 17.74 -8.02
C LEU A 224 -16.16 18.25 -7.17
N ASN A 225 -15.89 19.12 -6.19
CA ASN A 225 -16.88 19.69 -5.28
C ASN A 225 -17.64 18.62 -4.46
N GLY A 226 -16.95 17.59 -3.99
CA GLY A 226 -17.55 16.53 -3.18
C GLY A 226 -18.13 15.36 -3.98
N LEU A 227 -17.99 15.35 -5.30
CA LEU A 227 -18.45 14.24 -6.14
C LEU A 227 -17.49 13.05 -6.14
N GLY A 228 -16.23 13.26 -5.75
CA GLY A 228 -15.21 12.24 -5.75
C GLY A 228 -14.46 12.16 -7.08
N TYR A 229 -13.12 12.15 -7.01
CA TYR A 229 -12.25 11.90 -8.16
C TYR A 229 -10.82 11.65 -7.73
N CYS A 230 -10.02 11.10 -8.64
CA CYS A 230 -8.58 10.92 -8.49
C CYS A 230 -7.85 12.26 -8.30
N SER A 231 -7.15 12.39 -7.17
CA SER A 231 -6.39 13.60 -6.81
C SER A 231 -4.96 13.28 -6.41
N GLY A 232 -4.03 14.16 -6.81
CA GLY A 232 -2.66 14.13 -6.33
C GLY A 232 -2.46 14.74 -4.94
N GLY A 233 -3.49 15.33 -4.34
CA GLY A 233 -3.43 15.83 -2.97
C GLY A 233 -4.55 16.80 -2.57
N LEU A 234 -4.45 17.30 -1.34
CA LEU A 234 -5.33 18.31 -0.73
C LEU A 234 -4.57 19.52 -0.14
#